data_AF-A0AAI9K177-F1
#
_entry.id   AF-A0AAI9K177-F1
#
_cell.length_a   1.000
_cell.length_b   1.000
_cell.length_c   1.000
_cell.angle_alpha   90.00
_cell.angle_beta   90.00
_cell.angle_gamma   90.00
#
_symmetry.space_group_name_H-M   'P 1'
#
loop_
_entity.id
_entity.type
_entity.pdbx_description
1 polymer ?
#
loop_
_entity_poly.entity_id
_entity_poly.type
_entity_poly.pdbx_seq_one_letter_code
_entity_poly.pdbx_strand_id
1 'polypeptide(L)'
;MKIIKRGINAVIPFLLANVYLLARCPEWNIPLMPLIVVVLIAGYVLLTVMPFLGLKNIQSSGIRRCQRGCENLYSFLAATVMSVAVLILMLVHVIDARAWTWKNWVLYILTAVAVLAVTFWVGIIRIYVSSRQLGIKWRVIGILCGWIPVVHLIVLGKLISLASGETVLENEKIIKDKARQADRVCATRYPILMVHGVFFRDFRYLNYWGRIPAALEANGATIFYGNHQSAASVADSGREIADRIQQILKETGCGKVNIIAHSKGGLDSRYAISKLGMAPYVASLTTINTPHRGCEFADYLLGKIPEKQQQTVANAYNSALKKLGDTNPDFIAAVTDLTASACENLNRELPDPQGVYIQSTGSCMKKPSGGRFPLNTTNAFVKQFDGENDGLVGYESFKWGSNFIYLKPQGRRGISHGDVIDLNRENIDTFDVREFYVELVSDLKRRGF
;
A
#
# COMPACT_ATOMS: atom_id res chain seq x y z
N MET A 1 7.71 -15.46 23.89
CA MET A 1 6.40 -16.16 23.75
C MET A 1 5.97 -16.45 22.30
N LYS A 2 6.11 -15.54 21.32
CA LYS A 2 5.75 -15.81 19.91
C LYS A 2 6.57 -16.93 19.24
N ILE A 3 7.89 -16.97 19.45
CA ILE A 3 8.78 -18.00 18.88
C ILE A 3 8.46 -19.39 19.43
N ILE A 4 8.22 -19.50 20.74
CA ILE A 4 7.85 -20.77 21.41
C ILE A 4 6.52 -21.32 20.85
N LYS A 5 5.50 -20.47 20.68
CA LYS A 5 4.22 -20.87 20.08
C LYS A 5 4.35 -21.30 18.61
N ARG A 6 5.29 -20.71 17.86
CA ARG A 6 5.60 -21.09 16.47
C ARG A 6 6.37 -22.41 16.38
N GLY A 7 7.24 -22.68 17.35
CA GLY A 7 7.97 -23.95 17.47
C GLY A 7 7.03 -25.16 17.57
N ILE A 8 5.89 -25.01 18.26
CA ILE A 8 4.88 -26.08 18.39
C ILE A 8 4.29 -26.48 17.03
N ASN A 9 3.99 -25.51 16.15
CA ASN A 9 3.48 -25.82 14.80
C ASN A 9 4.51 -26.56 13.94
N ALA A 10 5.80 -26.43 14.25
CA ALA A 10 6.89 -27.10 13.55
C ALA A 10 7.12 -28.54 14.04
N VAL A 11 6.63 -28.92 15.23
CA VAL A 11 6.84 -30.26 15.81
C VAL A 11 6.26 -31.35 14.93
N ILE A 12 4.99 -31.24 14.52
CA ILE A 12 4.35 -32.28 13.71
C ILE A 12 5.02 -32.43 12.32
N PRO A 13 5.25 -31.36 11.55
CA PRO A 13 6.02 -31.45 10.30
C PRO A 13 7.42 -32.05 10.49
N PHE A 14 8.11 -31.71 11.59
CA PHE A 14 9.42 -32.28 11.93
C PHE A 14 9.34 -33.78 12.24
N LEU A 15 8.44 -34.20 13.14
CA LEU A 15 8.26 -35.60 13.49
C LEU A 15 7.88 -36.43 12.26
N LEU A 16 6.99 -35.90 11.42
CA LEU A 16 6.59 -36.59 10.20
C LEU A 16 7.73 -36.63 9.15
N ALA A 17 8.53 -35.57 9.01
CA ALA A 17 9.70 -35.57 8.14
C ALA A 17 10.76 -36.60 8.58
N ASN A 18 10.84 -36.89 9.89
CA ASN A 18 11.78 -37.85 10.47
C ASN A 18 11.11 -39.20 10.81
N VAL A 19 9.90 -39.46 10.32
CA VAL A 19 9.10 -40.64 10.71
C VAL A 19 9.77 -41.96 10.31
N TYR A 20 10.52 -41.96 9.21
CA TYR A 20 11.27 -43.14 8.77
C TYR A 20 12.36 -43.53 9.80
N LEU A 21 13.06 -42.53 10.35
CA LEU A 21 14.03 -42.74 11.43
C LEU A 21 13.31 -43.26 12.69
N LEU A 22 12.23 -42.59 13.10
CA LEU A 22 11.44 -42.96 14.28
C LEU A 22 10.93 -44.41 14.20
N ALA A 23 10.53 -44.87 13.01
CA ALA A 23 10.01 -46.22 12.79
C ALA A 23 11.08 -47.31 12.67
N ARG A 24 12.33 -46.94 12.37
CA ARG A 24 13.39 -47.91 12.02
C ARG A 24 14.59 -47.88 12.97
N CYS A 25 14.64 -46.96 13.93
CA CYS A 25 15.67 -46.93 14.96
C CYS A 25 15.48 -48.13 15.92
N PRO A 26 16.44 -49.08 15.97
CA PRO A 26 16.29 -50.31 16.76
C PRO A 26 16.18 -50.04 18.27
N GLU A 27 16.83 -48.99 18.76
CA GLU A 27 16.91 -48.66 20.19
C GLU A 27 15.59 -48.15 20.77
N TRP A 28 14.71 -47.58 19.94
CA TRP A 28 13.54 -46.85 20.43
C TRP A 28 12.29 -47.72 20.63
N ASN A 29 12.23 -48.90 20.01
CA ASN A 29 11.15 -49.89 20.10
C ASN A 29 9.77 -49.30 20.42
N ILE A 30 9.31 -48.35 19.60
CA ILE A 30 8.13 -47.54 19.91
C ILE A 30 6.87 -48.39 19.67
N PRO A 31 6.02 -48.62 20.68
CA PRO A 31 4.80 -49.40 20.51
C PRO A 31 3.78 -48.61 19.66
N LEU A 32 2.93 -49.32 18.91
CA LEU A 32 1.84 -48.73 18.11
C LEU A 32 2.30 -47.74 17.04
N MET A 33 3.53 -47.86 16.52
CA MET A 33 4.06 -46.96 15.48
C MET A 33 3.12 -46.74 14.28
N PRO A 34 2.47 -47.76 13.69
CA PRO A 34 1.52 -47.53 12.59
C PRO A 34 0.39 -46.55 12.96
N LEU A 35 -0.16 -46.67 14.18
CA LEU A 35 -1.20 -45.77 14.67
C LEU A 35 -0.65 -44.36 14.88
N ILE A 36 0.56 -44.22 15.44
CA ILE A 36 1.24 -42.93 15.62
C ILE A 36 1.45 -42.24 14.27
N VAL A 37 1.88 -42.97 13.25
CA VAL A 37 2.07 -42.42 11.89
C VAL A 37 0.74 -41.92 11.33
N VAL A 38 -0.36 -42.66 11.47
CA VAL A 38 -1.69 -42.22 11.02
C VAL A 38 -2.11 -40.94 11.73
N VAL A 39 -1.92 -40.86 13.05
CA VAL A 39 -2.23 -39.66 13.85
C VAL A 39 -1.34 -38.47 13.43
N LEU A 40 -0.04 -38.69 13.19
CA LEU A 40 0.88 -37.66 12.71
C LEU A 40 0.49 -37.15 11.32
N ILE A 41 0.10 -38.04 10.40
CA ILE A 41 -0.38 -37.65 9.06
C ILE A 41 -1.67 -36.83 9.17
N ALA A 42 -2.65 -37.27 9.97
CA ALA A 42 -3.89 -36.53 10.17
C ALA A 42 -3.64 -35.14 10.79
N GLY A 43 -2.80 -35.08 11.83
CA GLY A 43 -2.36 -33.83 12.45
C GLY A 43 -1.59 -32.92 11.48
N TYR A 44 -0.75 -33.49 10.63
CA TYR A 44 0.01 -32.78 9.61
C TYR A 44 -0.88 -32.15 8.53
N VAL A 45 -1.82 -32.92 7.99
CA VAL A 45 -2.80 -32.42 7.01
C VAL A 45 -3.59 -31.27 7.63
N LEU A 46 -4.07 -31.46 8.86
CA LEU A 46 -4.85 -30.45 9.56
C LEU A 46 -4.05 -29.17 9.82
N LEU A 47 -2.82 -29.27 10.30
CA LEU A 47 -1.94 -28.11 10.53
C LEU A 47 -1.53 -27.41 9.23
N THR A 48 -1.29 -28.16 8.17
CA THR A 48 -0.95 -27.61 6.86
C THR A 48 -2.13 -26.80 6.31
N VAL A 49 -3.37 -27.30 6.49
CA VAL A 49 -4.58 -26.60 6.06
C VAL A 49 -4.91 -25.41 6.97
N MET A 50 -4.87 -25.62 8.28
CA MET A 50 -5.27 -24.65 9.30
C MET A 50 -4.24 -24.62 10.45
N PRO A 51 -3.12 -23.91 10.31
CA PRO A 51 -2.19 -23.77 11.43
C PRO A 51 -2.91 -23.02 12.56
N PHE A 52 -3.09 -23.70 13.70
CA PHE A 52 -4.00 -23.28 14.77
C PHE A 52 -3.42 -22.19 15.67
N LEU A 53 -2.10 -22.17 15.83
CA LEU A 53 -1.43 -21.31 16.81
C LEU A 53 -1.00 -19.99 16.17
N GLY A 54 -1.45 -18.88 16.76
CA GLY A 54 -1.04 -17.51 16.39
C GLY A 54 -2.15 -16.65 15.75
N LEU A 55 -3.31 -17.23 15.41
CA LEU A 55 -4.40 -16.54 14.71
C LEU A 55 -5.48 -15.96 15.65
N LYS A 56 -5.12 -15.50 16.85
CA LYS A 56 -6.13 -14.86 17.73
C LYS A 56 -6.49 -13.48 17.19
N ASN A 57 -7.79 -13.18 17.19
CA ASN A 57 -8.34 -11.87 16.85
C ASN A 57 -8.15 -11.42 15.38
N ILE A 58 -8.03 -12.36 14.43
CA ILE A 58 -7.98 -12.01 12.99
C ILE A 58 -9.37 -11.77 12.42
N GLN A 59 -9.60 -10.53 11.98
CA GLN A 59 -10.90 -9.99 11.59
C GLN A 59 -11.35 -10.37 10.18
N SER A 60 -10.42 -10.68 9.27
CA SER A 60 -10.74 -10.96 7.86
C SER A 60 -10.22 -12.34 7.40
N SER A 61 -11.01 -13.01 6.56
CA SER A 61 -10.66 -14.31 5.97
C SER A 61 -9.44 -14.22 5.05
N GLY A 62 -9.29 -13.11 4.30
CA GLY A 62 -8.13 -12.87 3.43
C GLY A 62 -6.84 -12.73 4.22
N ILE A 63 -6.87 -11.93 5.30
CA ILE A 63 -5.73 -11.76 6.23
C ILE A 63 -5.40 -13.11 6.88
N ARG A 64 -6.41 -13.86 7.32
CA ARG A 64 -6.23 -15.18 7.92
C ARG A 64 -5.54 -16.15 6.96
N ARG A 65 -5.92 -16.17 5.68
CA ARG A 65 -5.29 -16.99 4.65
C ARG A 65 -3.81 -16.64 4.48
N CYS A 66 -3.49 -15.35 4.43
CA CYS A 66 -2.12 -14.87 4.32
C CYS A 66 -1.29 -15.26 5.54
N GLN A 67 -1.80 -15.01 6.75
CA GLN A 67 -1.09 -15.36 7.97
C GLN A 67 -0.88 -16.87 8.11
N ARG A 68 -1.85 -17.70 7.71
CA ARG A 68 -1.67 -19.16 7.65
C ARG A 68 -0.55 -19.57 6.69
N GLY A 69 -0.42 -18.87 5.55
CA GLY A 69 0.72 -19.05 4.65
C GLY A 69 2.05 -18.76 5.32
N CYS A 70 2.15 -17.65 6.05
CA CYS A 70 3.34 -17.31 6.84
C CYS A 70 3.66 -18.35 7.91
N GLU A 71 2.67 -18.83 8.67
CA GLU A 71 2.87 -19.85 9.71
C GLU A 71 3.33 -21.20 9.14
N ASN A 72 2.85 -21.59 7.95
CA ASN A 72 3.38 -22.77 7.24
C ASN A 72 4.85 -22.59 6.87
N LEU A 73 5.24 -21.43 6.37
CA LEU A 73 6.63 -21.15 6.00
C LEU A 73 7.57 -21.06 7.21
N TYR A 74 7.10 -20.52 8.34
CA TYR A 74 7.85 -20.58 9.59
C TYR A 74 8.02 -22.04 10.07
N SER A 75 6.97 -22.84 9.97
CA SER A 75 7.00 -24.26 10.35
C SER A 75 7.96 -25.05 9.46
N PHE A 76 7.96 -24.78 8.15
CA PHE A 76 8.91 -25.33 7.19
C PHE A 76 10.36 -24.99 7.57
N LEU A 77 10.67 -23.71 7.82
CA LEU A 77 12.04 -23.29 8.18
C LEU A 77 12.51 -23.95 9.47
N ALA A 78 11.68 -23.94 10.51
CA ALA A 78 12.01 -24.55 11.79
C ALA A 78 12.17 -26.07 11.69
N ALA A 79 11.23 -26.76 11.04
CA ALA A 79 11.31 -28.20 10.83
C ALA A 79 12.53 -28.60 9.98
N THR A 80 12.89 -27.80 8.98
CA THR A 80 14.10 -28.02 8.16
C THR A 80 15.37 -27.93 9.02
N VAL A 81 15.50 -26.89 9.85
CA VAL A 81 16.66 -26.74 10.76
C VAL A 81 16.77 -27.93 11.72
N MET A 82 15.65 -28.35 12.33
CA MET A 82 15.63 -29.50 13.24
C MET A 82 15.97 -30.81 12.52
N SER A 83 15.43 -31.06 11.32
CA SER A 83 15.74 -32.25 10.53
C SER A 83 17.20 -32.29 10.07
N VAL A 84 17.78 -31.14 9.71
CA VAL A 84 19.22 -31.05 9.38
C VAL A 84 20.07 -31.35 10.61
N ALA A 85 19.68 -30.87 11.79
CA ALA A 85 20.39 -31.21 13.04
C ALA A 85 20.34 -32.72 13.32
N VAL A 86 19.18 -33.37 13.17
CA VAL A 86 19.07 -34.84 13.29
C VAL A 86 19.95 -35.55 12.27
N LEU A 87 19.94 -35.12 11.01
CA LEU A 87 20.80 -35.67 9.97
C LEU A 87 22.29 -35.58 10.34
N ILE A 88 22.73 -34.44 10.88
CA ILE A 88 24.11 -34.26 11.37
C ILE A 88 24.40 -35.24 12.51
N LEU A 89 23.50 -35.36 13.50
CA LEU A 89 23.66 -36.29 14.63
C LEU A 89 23.76 -37.77 14.18
N MET A 90 23.04 -38.15 13.13
CA MET A 90 23.17 -39.49 12.52
C MET A 90 24.52 -39.67 11.82
N LEU A 91 25.00 -38.64 11.10
CA LEU A 91 26.29 -38.67 10.40
C LEU A 91 27.49 -38.73 11.36
N VAL A 92 27.40 -38.07 12.53
CA VAL A 92 28.43 -38.13 13.58
C VAL A 92 28.23 -39.29 14.55
N HIS A 93 27.31 -40.22 14.25
CA HIS A 93 27.02 -41.43 15.02
C HIS A 93 26.58 -41.20 16.47
N VAL A 94 26.01 -40.03 16.78
CA VAL A 94 25.33 -39.79 18.06
C VAL A 94 23.98 -40.53 18.09
N ILE A 95 23.28 -40.56 16.95
CA ILE A 95 22.12 -41.45 16.73
C ILE A 95 22.63 -42.64 15.91
N ASP A 96 22.49 -43.87 16.43
CA ASP A 96 23.04 -45.04 15.74
C ASP A 96 22.24 -45.35 14.46
N ALA A 97 22.89 -45.08 13.33
CA ALA A 97 22.42 -45.41 12.00
C ALA A 97 23.46 -46.25 11.22
N ARG A 98 24.46 -46.86 11.89
CA ARG A 98 25.54 -47.61 11.20
C ARG A 98 25.04 -48.85 10.49
N ALA A 99 23.96 -49.46 10.98
CA ALA A 99 23.30 -50.60 10.35
C ALA A 99 22.48 -50.21 9.10
N TRP A 100 22.38 -48.91 8.75
CA TRP A 100 21.58 -48.48 7.62
C TRP A 100 22.28 -48.70 6.28
N THR A 101 21.60 -49.43 5.39
CA THR A 101 21.97 -49.50 3.97
C THR A 101 21.68 -48.18 3.24
N TRP A 102 22.26 -47.99 2.06
CA TRP A 102 21.98 -46.82 1.20
C TRP A 102 20.47 -46.64 0.91
N LYS A 103 19.70 -47.74 0.83
CA LYS A 103 18.24 -47.68 0.63
C LYS A 103 17.52 -46.98 1.78
N ASN A 104 17.95 -47.22 3.02
CA ASN A 104 17.39 -46.56 4.20
C ASN A 104 17.66 -45.05 4.17
N TRP A 105 18.88 -44.66 3.83
CA TRP A 105 19.26 -43.26 3.67
C TRP A 105 18.42 -42.55 2.60
N VAL A 106 18.24 -43.18 1.44
CA VAL A 106 17.41 -42.64 0.36
C VAL A 106 15.96 -42.48 0.82
N LEU A 107 15.35 -43.49 1.44
CA LEU A 107 13.96 -43.43 1.90
C LEU A 107 13.74 -42.37 2.98
N TYR A 108 14.67 -42.23 3.93
CA TYR A 108 14.64 -41.19 4.94
C TYR A 108 14.69 -39.79 4.32
N ILE A 109 15.66 -39.55 3.42
CA ILE A 109 15.81 -38.25 2.75
C ILE A 109 14.57 -37.94 1.90
N LEU A 110 14.06 -38.91 1.12
CA LEU A 110 12.86 -38.71 0.31
C LEU A 110 11.64 -38.38 1.18
N THR A 111 11.47 -39.05 2.31
CA THR A 111 10.37 -38.78 3.25
C THR A 111 10.48 -37.36 3.82
N ALA A 112 11.67 -36.98 4.29
CA ALA A 112 11.92 -35.65 4.83
C ALA A 112 11.67 -34.56 3.77
N VAL A 113 12.20 -34.74 2.56
CA VAL A 113 12.02 -33.81 1.45
C VAL A 113 10.56 -33.69 1.05
N ALA A 114 9.81 -34.79 0.96
CA ALA A 114 8.39 -34.77 0.57
C ALA A 114 7.54 -33.98 1.58
N VAL A 115 7.68 -34.27 2.87
CA VAL A 115 6.92 -33.59 3.94
C VAL A 115 7.26 -32.10 4.00
N LEU A 116 8.55 -31.75 3.92
CA LEU A 116 8.98 -30.35 3.95
C LEU A 116 8.56 -29.60 2.69
N ALA A 117 8.62 -30.24 1.51
CA ALA A 117 8.20 -29.65 0.24
C ALA A 117 6.71 -29.32 0.24
N VAL A 118 5.84 -30.22 0.71
CA VAL A 118 4.40 -29.93 0.81
C VAL A 118 4.13 -28.76 1.74
N THR A 119 4.81 -28.71 2.89
CA THR A 119 4.69 -27.60 3.86
C THR A 119 5.10 -26.27 3.23
N PHE A 120 6.22 -26.26 2.51
CA PHE A 120 6.73 -25.09 1.79
C PHE A 120 5.76 -24.63 0.71
N TRP A 121 5.36 -25.52 -0.20
CA TRP A 121 4.52 -25.17 -1.36
C TRP A 121 3.15 -24.66 -0.94
N VAL A 122 2.51 -25.27 0.07
CA VAL A 122 1.25 -24.76 0.61
C VAL A 122 1.44 -23.38 1.21
N GLY A 123 2.54 -23.14 1.92
CA GLY A 123 2.86 -21.83 2.50
C GLY A 123 3.10 -20.74 1.45
N ILE A 124 3.97 -21.00 0.48
CA ILE A 124 4.39 -20.02 -0.53
C ILE A 124 3.23 -19.66 -1.47
N ILE A 125 2.45 -20.66 -1.93
CA ILE A 125 1.28 -20.44 -2.79
C ILE A 125 0.26 -19.58 -2.07
N ARG A 126 0.01 -19.84 -0.77
CA ARG A 126 -0.93 -19.03 0.02
C ARG A 126 -0.51 -17.57 0.04
N ILE A 127 0.73 -17.27 0.45
CA ILE A 127 1.15 -15.86 0.52
C ILE A 127 1.18 -15.21 -0.88
N TYR A 128 1.52 -15.95 -1.94
CA TYR A 128 1.48 -15.46 -3.33
C TYR A 128 0.08 -15.08 -3.79
N VAL A 129 -0.93 -15.84 -3.39
CA VAL A 129 -2.33 -15.59 -3.79
C VAL A 129 -3.01 -14.57 -2.88
N SER A 130 -2.65 -14.49 -1.59
CA SER A 130 -3.36 -13.64 -0.62
C SER A 130 -2.69 -12.32 -0.27
N SER A 131 -1.37 -12.21 -0.33
CA SER A 131 -0.67 -10.96 0.04
C SER A 131 -0.75 -9.94 -1.08
N ARG A 132 -1.19 -8.72 -0.76
CA ARG A 132 -1.12 -7.59 -1.69
C ARG A 132 0.26 -6.93 -1.66
N GLN A 133 0.92 -6.92 -0.50
CA GLN A 133 2.20 -6.22 -0.29
C GLN A 133 3.40 -6.88 -0.98
N LEU A 134 3.31 -8.17 -1.34
CA LEU A 134 4.34 -8.77 -2.20
C LEU A 134 4.46 -8.05 -3.56
N GLY A 135 3.35 -7.58 -4.12
CA GLY A 135 3.32 -7.03 -5.48
C GLY A 135 3.86 -8.02 -6.54
N ILE A 136 3.96 -7.58 -7.79
CA ILE A 136 4.54 -8.43 -8.85
C ILE A 136 6.05 -8.61 -8.66
N LYS A 137 6.73 -7.55 -8.20
CA LYS A 137 8.18 -7.49 -8.01
C LYS A 137 8.70 -8.64 -7.14
N TRP A 138 8.18 -8.81 -5.92
CA TRP A 138 8.70 -9.84 -5.02
C TRP A 138 8.26 -11.25 -5.43
N ARG A 139 7.10 -11.41 -6.08
CA ARG A 139 6.68 -12.70 -6.63
C ARG A 139 7.66 -13.20 -7.69
N VAL A 140 8.05 -12.33 -8.62
CA VAL A 140 9.03 -12.65 -9.68
C VAL A 140 10.41 -12.93 -9.09
N ILE A 141 10.90 -12.10 -8.17
CA ILE A 141 12.18 -12.33 -7.49
C ILE A 141 12.18 -13.67 -6.77
N GLY A 142 11.10 -14.03 -6.06
CA GLY A 142 10.98 -15.31 -5.38
C GLY A 142 11.03 -16.51 -6.32
N ILE A 143 10.44 -16.40 -7.51
CA ILE A 143 10.52 -17.45 -8.54
C ILE A 143 11.95 -17.55 -9.05
N LEU A 144 12.54 -16.44 -9.51
CA LEU A 144 13.87 -16.42 -10.14
C LEU A 144 15.01 -16.81 -9.19
N CYS A 145 14.89 -16.48 -7.90
CA CYS A 145 15.92 -16.78 -6.92
C CYS A 145 15.70 -18.12 -6.20
N GLY A 146 14.61 -18.83 -6.48
CA GLY A 146 14.21 -20.03 -5.72
C GLY A 146 15.21 -21.19 -5.79
N TRP A 147 15.99 -21.27 -6.86
CA TRP A 147 17.01 -22.31 -7.10
C TRP A 147 18.44 -21.88 -6.72
N ILE A 148 18.65 -20.63 -6.31
CA ILE A 148 19.99 -20.13 -5.96
C ILE A 148 20.25 -20.44 -4.48
N PRO A 149 21.23 -21.31 -4.13
CA PRO A 149 21.54 -21.64 -2.74
C PRO A 149 21.83 -20.39 -1.91
N VAL A 150 21.44 -20.38 -0.63
CA VAL A 150 21.53 -19.25 0.31
C VAL A 150 20.62 -18.06 -0.05
N VAL A 151 20.64 -17.60 -1.30
CA VAL A 151 19.82 -16.47 -1.78
C VAL A 151 18.33 -16.78 -1.65
N HIS A 152 17.90 -18.00 -1.97
CA HIS A 152 16.49 -18.40 -1.79
C HIS A 152 16.00 -18.25 -0.34
N LEU A 153 16.87 -18.49 0.66
CA LEU A 153 16.52 -18.33 2.09
C LEU A 153 16.38 -16.84 2.47
N ILE A 154 17.28 -15.99 1.97
CA ILE A 154 17.21 -14.53 2.19
C ILE A 154 15.91 -13.97 1.57
N VAL A 155 15.62 -14.36 0.33
CA VAL A 155 14.41 -13.93 -0.38
C VAL A 155 13.17 -14.47 0.33
N LEU A 156 13.14 -15.75 0.73
CA LEU A 156 12.04 -16.33 1.48
C LEU A 156 11.79 -15.58 2.79
N GLY A 157 12.84 -15.26 3.55
CA GLY A 157 12.73 -14.43 4.76
C GLY A 157 12.10 -13.08 4.48
N LYS A 158 12.46 -12.43 3.36
CA LYS A 158 11.84 -11.17 2.94
C LYS A 158 10.38 -11.31 2.56
N LEU A 159 10.01 -12.36 1.82
CA LEU A 159 8.62 -12.66 1.43
C LEU A 159 7.73 -12.85 2.67
N ILE A 160 8.20 -13.66 3.63
CA ILE A 160 7.50 -13.90 4.90
C ILE A 160 7.38 -12.60 5.70
N SER A 161 8.44 -11.79 5.78
CA SER A 161 8.41 -10.50 6.49
C SER A 161 7.38 -9.53 5.90
N LEU A 162 7.30 -9.41 4.57
CA LEU A 162 6.31 -8.57 3.91
C LEU A 162 4.87 -9.07 4.14
N ALA A 163 4.64 -10.36 3.93
CA ALA A 163 3.31 -10.95 4.07
C ALA A 163 2.82 -10.94 5.54
N SER A 164 3.69 -11.28 6.49
CA SER A 164 3.34 -11.21 7.92
C SER A 164 3.14 -9.77 8.40
N GLY A 165 3.98 -8.83 7.96
CA GLY A 165 3.81 -7.40 8.23
C GLY A 165 2.47 -6.87 7.72
N GLU A 166 2.07 -7.24 6.50
CA GLU A 166 0.75 -6.93 5.95
C GLU A 166 -0.36 -7.44 6.86
N THR A 167 -0.29 -8.70 7.30
CA THR A 167 -1.38 -9.29 8.09
C THR A 167 -1.56 -8.62 9.44
N VAL A 168 -0.45 -8.24 10.11
CA VAL A 168 -0.50 -7.56 11.41
C VAL A 168 -1.13 -6.17 11.22
N LEU A 169 -0.56 -5.38 10.31
CA LEU A 169 -0.99 -4.01 10.07
C LEU A 169 -2.45 -3.92 9.60
N GLU A 170 -2.86 -4.74 8.63
CA GLU A 170 -4.25 -4.70 8.14
C GLU A 170 -5.24 -5.20 9.20
N ASN A 171 -4.84 -6.14 10.06
CA ASN A 171 -5.71 -6.61 11.13
C ASN A 171 -5.88 -5.57 12.25
N GLU A 172 -4.78 -4.92 12.66
CA GLU A 172 -4.79 -3.84 13.65
C GLU A 172 -5.70 -2.69 13.20
N LYS A 173 -5.70 -2.37 11.90
CA LYS A 173 -6.59 -1.35 11.33
C LYS A 173 -8.05 -1.71 11.45
N ILE A 174 -8.43 -2.94 11.07
CA ILE A 174 -9.82 -3.37 11.20
C ILE A 174 -10.26 -3.35 12.67
N ILE A 175 -9.38 -3.73 13.60
CA ILE A 175 -9.68 -3.66 15.04
C ILE A 175 -9.87 -2.19 15.47
N LYS A 176 -8.97 -1.29 15.06
CA LYS A 176 -9.03 0.13 15.39
C LYS A 176 -10.31 0.79 14.85
N ASP A 177 -10.64 0.55 13.58
CA ASP A 177 -11.85 1.08 12.95
C ASP A 177 -13.12 0.55 13.62
N LYS A 178 -13.17 -0.75 13.94
CA LYS A 178 -14.30 -1.33 14.70
C LYS A 178 -14.44 -0.71 16.08
N ALA A 179 -13.33 -0.46 16.78
CA ALA A 179 -13.35 0.12 18.12
C ALA A 179 -13.93 1.54 18.14
N ARG A 180 -13.68 2.34 17.10
CA ARG A 180 -14.15 3.73 16.97
C ARG A 180 -15.38 3.91 16.07
N GLN A 181 -15.99 2.81 15.61
CA GLN A 181 -17.12 2.85 14.69
C GLN A 181 -18.31 3.60 15.28
N ALA A 182 -18.58 3.42 16.58
CA ALA A 182 -19.65 4.10 17.30
C ALA A 182 -19.43 5.62 17.40
N ASP A 183 -18.18 6.06 17.55
CA ASP A 183 -17.82 7.48 17.69
C ASP A 183 -17.98 8.26 16.37
N ARG A 184 -18.06 7.53 15.25
CA ARG A 184 -18.16 8.07 13.89
C ARG A 184 -17.20 9.23 13.69
N VAL A 185 -15.92 9.01 13.98
CA VAL A 185 -14.91 10.08 14.13
C VAL A 185 -14.72 10.93 12.87
N CYS A 186 -15.13 10.46 11.69
CA CYS A 186 -15.08 11.18 10.42
C CYS A 186 -16.44 11.71 9.93
N ALA A 187 -17.50 11.62 10.74
CA ALA A 187 -18.81 12.20 10.41
C ALA A 187 -18.81 13.73 10.60
N THR A 188 -18.28 14.44 9.61
CA THR A 188 -18.30 15.92 9.50
C THR A 188 -19.71 16.46 9.31
N ARG A 189 -19.92 17.74 9.63
CA ARG A 189 -21.18 18.45 9.40
C ARG A 189 -21.50 18.56 7.91
N TYR A 190 -20.50 18.83 7.10
CA TYR A 190 -20.60 18.91 5.64
C TYR A 190 -19.91 17.71 4.97
N PRO A 191 -20.45 17.18 3.86
CA PRO A 191 -19.85 16.05 3.15
C PRO A 191 -18.48 16.41 2.56
N ILE A 192 -17.66 15.40 2.34
CA ILE A 192 -16.31 15.54 1.79
C ILE A 192 -16.38 15.45 0.27
N LEU A 193 -15.84 16.44 -0.43
CA LEU A 193 -15.59 16.41 -1.87
C LEU A 193 -14.10 16.13 -2.11
N MET A 194 -13.80 14.93 -2.62
CA MET A 194 -12.44 14.54 -3.00
C MET A 194 -12.16 14.97 -4.44
N VAL A 195 -11.11 15.76 -4.65
CA VAL A 195 -10.74 16.33 -5.96
C VAL A 195 -9.36 15.82 -6.37
N HIS A 196 -9.34 14.93 -7.37
CA HIS A 196 -8.09 14.36 -7.90
C HIS A 196 -7.22 15.39 -8.63
N GLY A 197 -5.96 15.03 -8.87
CA GLY A 197 -5.03 15.81 -9.69
C GLY A 197 -5.00 15.36 -11.16
N VAL A 198 -3.87 15.61 -11.81
CA VAL A 198 -3.67 15.26 -13.22
C VAL A 198 -3.51 13.76 -13.48
N PHE A 199 -3.86 13.33 -14.70
CA PHE A 199 -3.53 12.04 -15.32
C PHE A 199 -4.14 10.77 -14.72
N PHE A 200 -4.99 10.87 -13.69
CA PHE A 200 -5.74 9.74 -13.17
C PHE A 200 -7.09 10.22 -12.63
N ARG A 201 -8.17 9.46 -12.87
CA ARG A 201 -9.54 9.82 -12.46
C ARG A 201 -10.04 8.99 -11.28
N ASP A 202 -11.10 9.49 -10.65
CA ASP A 202 -11.89 8.75 -9.67
C ASP A 202 -12.77 7.68 -10.37
N PHE A 203 -12.28 6.44 -10.46
CA PHE A 203 -13.05 5.31 -11.00
C PHE A 203 -13.65 4.41 -9.92
N ARG A 204 -14.87 3.90 -10.18
CA ARG A 204 -15.56 2.93 -9.30
C ARG A 204 -14.73 1.68 -8.97
N TYR A 205 -13.88 1.20 -9.89
CA TYR A 205 -13.09 -0.02 -9.72
C TYR A 205 -11.59 0.22 -9.44
N LEU A 206 -11.06 1.37 -9.87
CA LEU A 206 -9.68 1.80 -9.67
C LEU A 206 -9.67 3.23 -9.15
N ASN A 207 -9.97 3.37 -7.86
CA ASN A 207 -10.09 4.67 -7.22
C ASN A 207 -8.72 5.37 -7.09
N TYR A 208 -8.63 6.65 -7.49
CA TYR A 208 -7.48 7.53 -7.34
C TYR A 208 -6.93 7.53 -5.91
N TRP A 209 -7.85 7.51 -4.94
CA TRP A 209 -7.58 7.60 -3.51
C TRP A 209 -7.32 6.26 -2.83
N GLY A 210 -7.03 5.21 -3.61
CA GLY A 210 -6.61 3.91 -3.09
C GLY A 210 -7.59 3.32 -2.07
N ARG A 211 -7.10 3.08 -0.84
CA ARG A 211 -7.89 2.53 0.29
C ARG A 211 -8.45 3.62 1.23
N ILE A 212 -8.22 4.90 0.95
CA ILE A 212 -8.58 6.03 1.83
C ILE A 212 -10.10 6.17 1.98
N PRO A 213 -10.93 6.20 0.91
CA PRO A 213 -12.36 6.46 1.05
C PRO A 213 -13.07 5.42 1.89
N ALA A 214 -12.75 4.13 1.69
CA ALA A 214 -13.32 3.05 2.49
C ALA A 214 -12.99 3.17 3.99
N ALA A 215 -11.80 3.68 4.34
CA ALA A 215 -11.44 3.93 5.73
C ALA A 215 -12.23 5.11 6.31
N LEU A 216 -12.39 6.20 5.55
CA LEU A 216 -13.17 7.36 5.97
C LEU A 216 -14.67 7.03 6.13
N GLU A 217 -15.26 6.30 5.18
CA GLU A 217 -16.66 5.86 5.21
C GLU A 217 -16.93 4.89 6.38
N ALA A 218 -16.01 3.96 6.64
CA ALA A 218 -16.08 3.08 7.82
C ALA A 218 -16.08 3.85 9.14
N ASN A 219 -15.52 5.07 9.14
CA ASN A 219 -15.49 5.99 10.27
C ASN A 219 -16.57 7.08 10.20
N GLY A 220 -17.54 6.96 9.30
CA GLY A 220 -18.76 7.76 9.25
C GLY A 220 -18.76 8.95 8.29
N ALA A 221 -17.73 9.13 7.47
CA ALA A 221 -17.70 10.17 6.46
C ALA A 221 -18.70 9.91 5.31
N THR A 222 -19.23 10.99 4.74
CA THR A 222 -19.97 10.97 3.48
C THR A 222 -19.08 11.57 2.39
N ILE A 223 -18.80 10.80 1.34
CA ILE A 223 -17.80 11.17 0.33
C ILE A 223 -18.45 11.33 -1.04
N PHE A 224 -18.09 12.41 -1.72
CA PHE A 224 -18.33 12.65 -3.13
C PHE A 224 -17.00 12.85 -3.85
N TYR A 225 -17.00 12.55 -5.15
CA TYR A 225 -15.84 12.74 -6.02
C TYR A 225 -16.08 13.92 -6.98
N GLY A 226 -14.98 14.57 -7.36
CA GLY A 226 -14.99 15.70 -8.31
C GLY A 226 -15.48 15.30 -9.70
N ASN A 227 -15.11 14.10 -10.18
CA ASN A 227 -15.47 13.56 -11.50
C ASN A 227 -15.07 14.43 -12.72
N HIS A 228 -14.32 15.50 -12.50
CA HIS A 228 -13.81 16.41 -13.52
C HIS A 228 -12.78 15.74 -14.45
N GLN A 229 -12.46 16.40 -15.56
CA GLN A 229 -11.44 15.95 -16.51
C GLN A 229 -10.03 16.00 -15.91
N SER A 230 -9.28 14.91 -16.05
CA SER A 230 -7.95 14.79 -15.41
C SER A 230 -6.82 15.50 -16.14
N ALA A 231 -7.07 16.01 -17.34
CA ALA A 231 -6.07 16.75 -18.13
C ALA A 231 -6.64 18.02 -18.75
N ALA A 232 -7.70 18.60 -18.19
CA ALA A 232 -8.16 19.93 -18.60
C ALA A 232 -7.36 21.03 -17.90
N SER A 233 -7.45 22.26 -18.41
CA SER A 233 -6.86 23.43 -17.74
C SER A 233 -7.43 23.63 -16.32
N VAL A 234 -6.76 24.40 -15.48
CA VAL A 234 -7.23 24.77 -14.14
C VAL A 234 -8.55 25.53 -14.21
N ALA A 235 -8.72 26.40 -15.20
CA ALA A 235 -9.95 27.16 -15.40
C ALA A 235 -11.13 26.26 -15.78
N ASP A 236 -10.93 25.31 -16.69
CA ASP A 236 -11.97 24.38 -17.13
C ASP A 236 -12.33 23.39 -16.02
N SER A 237 -11.32 22.82 -15.37
CA SER A 237 -11.51 21.92 -14.23
C SER A 237 -12.20 22.64 -13.08
N GLY A 238 -11.84 23.89 -12.82
CA GLY A 238 -12.50 24.73 -11.82
C GLY A 238 -13.99 24.94 -12.11
N ARG A 239 -14.39 25.09 -13.37
CA ARG A 239 -15.81 25.16 -13.77
C ARG A 239 -16.54 23.86 -13.48
N GLU A 240 -15.97 22.73 -13.87
CA GLU A 240 -16.57 21.41 -13.59
C GLU A 240 -16.68 21.14 -12.08
N ILE A 241 -15.69 21.57 -11.28
CA ILE A 241 -15.75 21.48 -9.82
C ILE A 241 -16.82 22.39 -9.23
N ALA A 242 -16.99 23.61 -9.74
CA ALA A 242 -18.06 24.50 -9.29
C ALA A 242 -19.45 23.89 -9.55
N ASP A 243 -19.67 23.36 -10.75
CA ASP A 243 -20.91 22.67 -11.11
C ASP A 243 -21.13 21.44 -10.21
N ARG A 244 -20.07 20.70 -9.90
CA ARG A 244 -20.13 19.53 -9.02
C ARG A 244 -20.51 19.91 -7.59
N ILE A 245 -19.98 21.01 -7.05
CA ILE A 245 -20.36 21.53 -5.72
C ILE A 245 -21.86 21.83 -5.71
N GLN A 246 -22.36 22.60 -6.68
CA GLN A 246 -23.78 22.95 -6.78
C GLN A 246 -24.68 21.71 -6.87
N GLN A 247 -24.28 20.71 -7.66
CA GLN A 247 -24.98 19.44 -7.77
C GLN A 247 -25.10 18.75 -6.42
N ILE A 248 -24.00 18.62 -5.67
CA ILE A 248 -24.00 17.98 -4.34
C ILE A 248 -24.91 18.74 -3.38
N LEU A 249 -24.85 20.07 -3.38
CA LEU A 249 -25.73 20.88 -2.53
C LEU A 249 -27.21 20.67 -2.85
N LYS A 250 -27.56 20.60 -4.14
CA LYS A 250 -28.93 20.35 -4.60
C LYS A 250 -29.41 18.94 -4.22
N GLU A 251 -28.54 17.93 -4.35
CA GLU A 251 -28.86 16.53 -4.04
C GLU A 251 -29.00 16.26 -2.54
N THR A 252 -28.22 16.95 -1.71
CA THR A 252 -28.10 16.63 -0.27
C THR A 252 -28.71 17.66 0.68
N GLY A 253 -28.89 18.91 0.23
CA GLY A 253 -29.35 20.01 1.08
C GLY A 253 -28.35 20.45 2.17
N CYS A 254 -27.08 20.03 2.11
CA CYS A 254 -26.10 20.26 3.18
C CYS A 254 -25.60 21.71 3.30
N GLY A 255 -25.87 22.57 2.31
CA GLY A 255 -25.47 23.98 2.28
C GLY A 255 -23.99 24.23 1.96
N LYS A 256 -23.05 23.40 2.46
CA LYS A 256 -21.62 23.48 2.14
C LYS A 256 -20.96 22.11 1.95
N VAL A 257 -19.74 22.10 1.43
CA VAL A 257 -18.86 20.92 1.35
C VAL A 257 -17.48 21.17 2.00
N ASN A 258 -16.80 20.08 2.40
CA ASN A 258 -15.39 20.08 2.77
C ASN A 258 -14.57 19.52 1.62
N ILE A 259 -13.67 20.29 1.03
CA ILE A 259 -12.87 19.85 -0.11
C ILE A 259 -11.54 19.27 0.37
N ILE A 260 -11.21 18.06 -0.08
CA ILE A 260 -9.87 17.48 0.04
C ILE A 260 -9.33 17.28 -1.38
N ALA A 261 -8.33 18.06 -1.75
CA ALA A 261 -7.85 18.13 -3.12
C ALA A 261 -6.38 17.74 -3.21
N HIS A 262 -6.00 16.95 -4.21
CA HIS A 262 -4.61 16.50 -4.38
C HIS A 262 -3.97 17.11 -5.63
N SER A 263 -2.68 17.49 -5.56
CA SER A 263 -1.90 17.95 -6.71
C SER A 263 -2.60 19.12 -7.43
N LYS A 264 -2.76 19.06 -8.77
CA LYS A 264 -3.52 20.04 -9.57
C LYS A 264 -4.94 20.30 -9.04
N GLY A 265 -5.61 19.29 -8.47
CA GLY A 265 -6.96 19.44 -7.94
C GLY A 265 -7.09 20.55 -6.89
N GLY A 266 -6.00 20.86 -6.17
CA GLY A 266 -5.96 22.00 -5.26
C GLY A 266 -6.02 23.35 -5.98
N LEU A 267 -5.38 23.48 -7.15
CA LEU A 267 -5.47 24.67 -8.00
C LEU A 267 -6.88 24.78 -8.62
N ASP A 268 -7.44 23.66 -9.07
CA ASP A 268 -8.80 23.59 -9.63
C ASP A 268 -9.85 24.04 -8.60
N SER A 269 -9.71 23.56 -7.37
CA SER A 269 -10.56 23.94 -6.24
C SER A 269 -10.40 25.42 -5.88
N ARG A 270 -9.17 25.95 -5.90
CA ARG A 270 -8.92 27.39 -5.69
C ARG A 270 -9.61 28.23 -6.76
N TYR A 271 -9.54 27.82 -8.02
CA TYR A 271 -10.20 28.54 -9.12
C TYR A 271 -11.73 28.58 -8.91
N ALA A 272 -12.34 27.44 -8.59
CA ALA A 272 -13.77 27.35 -8.31
C ALA A 272 -14.20 28.26 -7.15
N ILE A 273 -13.44 28.26 -6.06
CA ILE A 273 -13.76 29.01 -4.84
C ILE A 273 -13.55 30.51 -5.05
N SER A 274 -12.38 30.92 -5.56
CA SER A 274 -11.97 32.32 -5.61
C SER A 274 -12.52 33.09 -6.82
N LYS A 275 -12.71 32.42 -7.97
CA LYS A 275 -13.09 33.10 -9.23
C LYS A 275 -14.52 32.79 -9.68
N LEU A 276 -15.07 31.63 -9.32
CA LEU A 276 -16.41 31.18 -9.73
C LEU A 276 -17.47 31.30 -8.62
N GLY A 277 -17.17 32.02 -7.54
CA GLY A 277 -18.14 32.35 -6.50
C GLY A 277 -18.53 31.18 -5.60
N MET A 278 -17.74 30.11 -5.53
CA MET A 278 -18.07 28.94 -4.70
C MET A 278 -17.70 29.10 -3.21
N ALA A 279 -17.00 30.17 -2.81
CA ALA A 279 -16.61 30.38 -1.41
C ALA A 279 -17.74 30.24 -0.37
N PRO A 280 -18.95 30.78 -0.57
CA PRO A 280 -20.06 30.60 0.38
C PRO A 280 -20.48 29.14 0.59
N TYR A 281 -20.21 28.27 -0.40
CA TYR A 281 -20.61 26.87 -0.47
C TYR A 281 -19.52 25.88 -0.04
N VAL A 282 -18.36 26.40 0.39
CA VAL A 282 -17.23 25.59 0.85
C VAL A 282 -16.93 25.94 2.30
N ALA A 283 -16.91 24.92 3.16
CA ALA A 283 -16.57 25.09 4.57
C ALA A 283 -15.05 25.03 4.79
N SER A 284 -14.38 24.10 4.11
CA SER A 284 -12.93 23.98 4.15
C SER A 284 -12.34 23.54 2.82
N LEU A 285 -11.09 23.92 2.57
CA LEU A 285 -10.24 23.38 1.52
C LEU A 285 -8.94 22.88 2.16
N THR A 286 -8.72 21.58 2.03
CA THR A 286 -7.48 20.92 2.39
C THR A 286 -6.74 20.50 1.13
N THR A 287 -5.57 21.06 0.87
CA THR A 287 -4.75 20.65 -0.27
C THR A 287 -3.70 19.62 0.15
N ILE A 288 -3.52 18.60 -0.67
CA ILE A 288 -2.56 17.50 -0.47
C ILE A 288 -1.54 17.57 -1.60
N ASN A 289 -0.31 17.90 -1.27
CA ASN A 289 0.81 17.97 -2.20
C ASN A 289 0.53 18.85 -3.44
N THR A 290 -0.26 19.92 -3.28
CA THR A 290 -0.58 20.83 -4.38
C THR A 290 0.61 21.75 -4.71
N PRO A 291 0.97 21.93 -5.99
CA PRO A 291 2.01 22.86 -6.38
C PRO A 291 1.47 24.29 -6.43
N HIS A 292 1.24 24.93 -5.28
CA HIS A 292 0.70 26.30 -5.23
C HIS A 292 1.60 27.35 -5.89
N ARG A 293 2.90 27.07 -6.00
CA ARG A 293 3.91 27.91 -6.68
C ARG A 293 4.45 27.23 -7.94
N GLY A 294 3.74 26.24 -8.45
CA GLY A 294 4.15 25.45 -9.61
C GLY A 294 5.35 24.54 -9.34
N CYS A 295 5.89 24.00 -10.43
CA CYS A 295 7.05 23.13 -10.44
C CYS A 295 8.09 23.70 -11.41
N GLU A 296 9.25 24.14 -10.92
CA GLU A 296 10.29 24.76 -11.75
C GLU A 296 10.84 23.80 -12.82
N PHE A 297 10.89 22.50 -12.49
CA PHE A 297 11.31 21.49 -13.46
C PHE A 297 10.35 21.40 -14.67
N ALA A 298 9.07 21.74 -14.50
CA ALA A 298 8.09 21.72 -15.59
C ALA A 298 8.35 22.87 -16.58
N ASP A 299 8.67 24.08 -16.10
CA ASP A 299 9.13 25.19 -16.95
C ASP A 299 10.36 24.78 -17.76
N TYR A 300 11.33 24.14 -17.10
CA TYR A 300 12.55 23.68 -17.77
C TYR A 300 12.27 22.65 -18.86
N LEU A 301 11.44 21.63 -18.59
CA LEU A 301 11.12 20.60 -19.57
C LEU A 301 10.38 21.16 -20.79
N LEU A 302 9.37 22.02 -20.58
CA LEU A 302 8.63 22.64 -21.67
C LEU A 302 9.51 23.61 -22.49
N GLY A 303 10.49 24.27 -21.86
CA GLY A 303 11.42 25.16 -22.57
C GLY A 303 12.54 24.44 -23.34
N LYS A 304 12.89 23.20 -22.96
CA LYS A 304 14.02 22.46 -23.55
C LYS A 304 13.61 21.38 -24.55
N ILE A 305 12.45 20.75 -24.36
CA ILE A 305 12.00 19.68 -25.24
C ILE A 305 11.44 20.29 -26.53
N PRO A 306 11.86 19.85 -27.74
CA PRO A 306 11.28 20.32 -28.99
C PRO A 306 9.76 20.07 -29.05
N GLU A 307 9.01 21.03 -29.58
CA GLU A 307 7.53 21.01 -29.65
C GLU A 307 6.98 19.70 -30.23
N LYS A 308 7.61 19.17 -31.29
CA LYS A 308 7.23 17.87 -31.89
C LYS A 308 7.29 16.71 -30.91
N GLN A 309 8.29 16.68 -30.02
CA GLN A 309 8.41 15.65 -28.99
C GLN A 309 7.36 15.85 -27.89
N GLN A 310 7.12 17.11 -27.48
CA GLN A 310 6.04 17.43 -26.55
C GLN A 310 4.69 16.95 -27.08
N GLN A 311 4.37 17.24 -28.35
CA GLN A 311 3.12 16.83 -28.97
C GLN A 311 3.01 15.30 -29.10
N THR A 312 4.12 14.60 -29.36
CA THR A 312 4.12 13.13 -29.41
C THR A 312 3.75 12.53 -28.04
N VAL A 313 4.34 13.06 -26.97
CA VAL A 313 4.03 12.65 -25.59
C VAL A 313 2.58 13.01 -25.24
N ALA A 314 2.17 14.25 -25.53
CA ALA A 314 0.80 14.71 -25.29
C ALA A 314 -0.24 13.84 -26.00
N ASN A 315 -0.01 13.49 -27.27
CA ASN A 315 -0.90 12.62 -28.03
C ASN A 315 -1.02 11.22 -27.40
N ALA A 316 0.08 10.66 -26.89
CA ALA A 316 0.07 9.37 -26.22
C ALA A 316 -0.74 9.43 -24.90
N TYR A 317 -0.52 10.46 -24.08
CA TYR A 317 -1.27 10.67 -22.84
C TYR A 317 -2.75 10.95 -23.11
N ASN A 318 -3.08 11.90 -23.99
CA ASN A 318 -4.46 12.23 -24.35
C ASN A 318 -5.22 11.01 -24.87
N SER A 319 -4.57 10.17 -25.70
CA SER A 319 -5.18 8.92 -26.19
C SER A 319 -5.45 7.92 -25.06
N ALA A 320 -4.53 7.79 -24.11
CA ALA A 320 -4.70 6.91 -22.95
C ALA A 320 -5.82 7.43 -22.03
N LEU A 321 -5.85 8.73 -21.74
CA LEU A 321 -6.85 9.36 -20.89
C LEU A 321 -8.26 9.31 -21.49
N LYS A 322 -8.37 9.45 -22.82
CA LYS A 322 -9.65 9.27 -23.51
C LYS A 322 -10.19 7.84 -23.36
N LYS A 323 -9.32 6.83 -23.43
CA LYS A 323 -9.69 5.42 -23.13
C LYS A 323 -10.05 5.23 -21.66
N LEU A 324 -9.42 6.00 -20.77
CA LEU A 324 -9.76 6.12 -19.36
C LEU A 324 -10.86 7.18 -19.12
N GLY A 325 -11.74 7.42 -20.10
CA GLY A 325 -12.99 8.15 -19.92
C GLY A 325 -12.96 9.68 -20.08
N ASP A 326 -11.79 10.33 -20.21
CA ASP A 326 -11.74 11.78 -20.45
C ASP A 326 -12.37 12.13 -21.79
N THR A 327 -13.33 13.05 -21.79
CA THR A 327 -14.07 13.42 -23.01
C THR A 327 -13.21 14.29 -23.93
N ASN A 328 -12.40 15.19 -23.36
CA ASN A 328 -11.53 16.11 -24.11
C ASN A 328 -10.22 16.41 -23.34
N PRO A 329 -9.29 15.44 -23.20
CA PRO A 329 -8.04 15.64 -22.45
C PRO A 329 -7.05 16.55 -23.19
N ASP A 330 -6.39 17.45 -22.45
CA ASP A 330 -5.34 18.35 -22.95
C ASP A 330 -4.08 18.34 -22.04
N PHE A 331 -3.24 17.33 -22.26
CA PHE A 331 -1.98 17.16 -21.53
C PHE A 331 -1.09 18.41 -21.50
N ILE A 332 -1.00 19.16 -22.61
CA ILE A 332 -0.11 20.33 -22.67
C ILE A 332 -0.67 21.45 -21.81
N ALA A 333 -1.96 21.75 -21.90
CA ALA A 333 -2.60 22.74 -21.04
C ALA A 333 -2.44 22.37 -19.55
N ALA A 334 -2.70 21.10 -19.20
CA ALA A 334 -2.60 20.64 -17.82
C ALA A 334 -1.17 20.73 -17.26
N VAL A 335 -0.13 20.44 -18.04
CA VAL A 335 1.27 20.60 -17.60
C VAL A 335 1.68 22.07 -17.55
N THR A 336 1.20 22.87 -18.51
CA THR A 336 1.48 24.32 -18.57
C THR A 336 0.95 25.03 -17.34
N ASP A 337 -0.25 24.70 -16.86
CA ASP A 337 -0.80 25.30 -15.63
C ASP A 337 -0.02 24.94 -14.36
N LEU A 338 0.82 23.90 -14.40
CA LEU A 338 1.65 23.46 -13.28
C LEU A 338 3.04 24.09 -13.28
N THR A 339 3.37 24.93 -14.27
CA THR A 339 4.62 25.66 -14.27
C THR A 339 4.64 26.74 -13.17
N ALA A 340 5.84 27.11 -12.70
CA ALA A 340 6.00 28.16 -11.72
C ALA A 340 5.47 29.51 -12.26
N SER A 341 5.73 29.79 -13.54
CA SER A 341 5.25 30.99 -14.23
C SER A 341 3.71 31.07 -14.30
N ALA A 342 3.03 29.97 -14.65
CA ALA A 342 1.57 29.94 -14.68
C ALA A 342 0.95 30.04 -13.28
N CYS A 343 1.52 29.32 -12.31
CA CYS A 343 1.06 29.38 -10.92
C CYS A 343 1.26 30.75 -10.28
N GLU A 344 2.34 31.47 -10.62
CA GLU A 344 2.53 32.85 -10.18
C GLU A 344 1.42 33.77 -10.70
N ASN A 345 1.10 33.69 -11.99
CA ASN A 345 0.00 34.44 -12.57
C ASN A 345 -1.35 34.08 -11.92
N LEU A 346 -1.61 32.78 -11.73
CA LEU A 346 -2.80 32.29 -11.05
C LEU A 346 -2.91 32.85 -9.63
N ASN A 347 -1.82 32.88 -8.87
CA ASN A 347 -1.80 33.43 -7.51
C ASN A 347 -2.06 34.94 -7.47
N ARG A 348 -1.69 35.69 -8.51
CA ARG A 348 -2.02 37.12 -8.63
C ARG A 348 -3.50 37.34 -8.95
N GLU A 349 -4.10 36.45 -9.72
CA GLU A 349 -5.51 36.55 -10.12
C GLU A 349 -6.50 36.01 -9.10
N LEU A 350 -6.11 35.01 -8.30
CA LEU A 350 -6.99 34.33 -7.35
C LEU A 350 -6.83 34.92 -5.95
N PRO A 351 -7.77 35.77 -5.47
CA PRO A 351 -7.73 36.24 -4.09
C PRO A 351 -7.92 35.08 -3.11
N ASP A 352 -7.38 35.22 -1.89
CA ASP A 352 -7.64 34.27 -0.83
C ASP A 352 -9.13 34.29 -0.45
N PRO A 353 -9.81 33.14 -0.48
CA PRO A 353 -11.26 33.09 -0.34
C PRO A 353 -11.69 33.37 1.11
N GLN A 354 -12.58 34.33 1.27
CA GLN A 354 -13.11 34.72 2.58
C GLN A 354 -14.09 33.67 3.10
N GLY A 355 -14.03 33.39 4.40
CA GLY A 355 -14.97 32.49 5.09
C GLY A 355 -14.77 30.99 4.81
N VAL A 356 -13.67 30.60 4.18
CA VAL A 356 -13.27 29.20 3.94
C VAL A 356 -12.07 28.86 4.82
N TYR A 357 -12.15 27.78 5.59
CA TYR A 357 -10.98 27.28 6.31
C TYR A 357 -9.99 26.62 5.36
N ILE A 358 -8.75 27.11 5.33
CA ILE A 358 -7.73 26.60 4.42
C ILE A 358 -6.57 26.00 5.20
N GLN A 359 -6.21 24.77 4.83
CA GLN A 359 -4.97 24.14 5.23
C GLN A 359 -4.32 23.43 4.04
N SER A 360 -3.00 23.26 4.09
CA SER A 360 -2.27 22.49 3.10
C SER A 360 -1.37 21.44 3.72
N THR A 361 -1.03 20.43 2.94
CA THR A 361 -0.12 19.38 3.33
C THR A 361 0.89 19.12 2.23
N GLY A 362 2.08 18.74 2.63
CA GLY A 362 3.15 18.34 1.71
C GLY A 362 3.82 17.07 2.20
N SER A 363 4.50 16.34 1.32
CA SER A 363 5.21 15.13 1.71
C SER A 363 6.67 15.13 1.25
N CYS A 364 7.46 14.25 1.87
CA CYS A 364 8.89 14.13 1.58
C CYS A 364 9.23 12.77 1.01
N MET A 365 9.71 12.70 -0.23
CA MET A 365 10.34 11.51 -0.77
C MET A 365 11.87 11.59 -0.60
N LYS A 366 12.37 10.87 0.42
CA LYS A 366 13.79 10.96 0.86
C LYS A 366 14.78 10.35 -0.15
N LYS A 367 14.34 9.43 -0.99
CA LYS A 367 15.20 8.76 -1.99
C LYS A 367 14.43 8.52 -3.30
N PRO A 368 15.10 8.57 -4.46
CA PRO A 368 14.53 8.23 -5.75
C PRO A 368 13.81 6.88 -5.76
N SER A 369 14.44 5.83 -5.19
CA SER A 369 13.85 4.49 -5.11
C SER A 369 12.64 4.35 -4.17
N GLY A 370 12.26 5.43 -3.49
CA GLY A 370 11.06 5.47 -2.65
C GLY A 370 9.77 5.72 -3.42
N GLY A 371 9.84 6.20 -4.65
CA GLY A 371 8.69 6.34 -5.55
C GLY A 371 8.63 5.20 -6.56
N ARG A 372 7.47 5.02 -7.20
CA ARG A 372 7.40 4.24 -8.44
C ARG A 372 7.63 5.16 -9.63
N PHE A 373 7.90 4.57 -10.79
CA PHE A 373 7.94 5.34 -12.04
C PHE A 373 6.62 6.09 -12.27
N PRO A 374 6.66 7.38 -12.66
CA PRO A 374 7.85 8.18 -13.01
C PRO A 374 8.52 8.92 -11.83
N LEU A 375 7.90 8.93 -10.65
CA LEU A 375 8.34 9.70 -9.46
C LEU A 375 9.79 9.39 -9.05
N ASN A 376 10.22 8.14 -9.20
CA ASN A 376 11.59 7.74 -8.89
C ASN A 376 12.62 8.44 -9.78
N THR A 377 12.30 8.67 -11.05
CA THR A 377 13.19 9.33 -12.00
C THR A 377 13.18 10.83 -11.75
N THR A 378 12.00 11.43 -11.58
CA THR A 378 11.84 12.89 -11.48
C THR A 378 12.36 13.45 -10.16
N ASN A 379 12.36 12.71 -9.06
CA ASN A 379 12.83 13.19 -7.76
C ASN A 379 14.23 13.81 -7.75
N ALA A 380 15.18 13.17 -8.44
CA ALA A 380 16.55 13.67 -8.51
C ALA A 380 16.64 14.96 -9.32
N PHE A 381 15.85 15.07 -10.40
CA PHE A 381 15.75 16.27 -11.22
C PHE A 381 15.07 17.40 -10.46
N VAL A 382 13.89 17.17 -9.88
CA VAL A 382 13.16 18.15 -9.06
C VAL A 382 14.06 18.66 -7.93
N LYS A 383 14.86 17.78 -7.31
CA LYS A 383 15.78 18.16 -6.24
C LYS A 383 16.85 19.19 -6.65
N GLN A 384 17.22 19.26 -7.93
CA GLN A 384 18.18 20.25 -8.43
C GLN A 384 17.59 21.66 -8.47
N PHE A 385 16.27 21.78 -8.61
CA PHE A 385 15.55 23.06 -8.69
C PHE A 385 14.91 23.40 -7.34
N ASP A 386 14.08 22.50 -6.83
CA ASP A 386 13.19 22.76 -5.69
C ASP A 386 13.67 22.15 -4.35
N GLY A 387 14.82 21.47 -4.35
CA GLY A 387 15.36 20.82 -3.16
C GLY A 387 14.51 19.63 -2.66
N GLU A 388 14.04 19.68 -1.41
CA GLU A 388 13.24 18.59 -0.83
C GLU A 388 11.87 18.49 -1.53
N ASN A 389 11.50 17.30 -2.01
CA ASN A 389 10.31 17.11 -2.84
C ASN A 389 9.68 15.72 -2.64
N ASP A 390 8.47 15.52 -3.16
CA ASP A 390 7.74 14.25 -3.13
C ASP A 390 7.92 13.39 -4.40
N GLY A 391 8.83 13.79 -5.28
CA GLY A 391 9.03 13.22 -6.61
C GLY A 391 8.48 14.10 -7.75
N LEU A 392 7.58 15.05 -7.47
CA LEU A 392 7.07 15.99 -8.47
C LEU A 392 7.08 17.43 -7.96
N VAL A 393 6.63 17.65 -6.73
CA VAL A 393 6.40 19.00 -6.19
C VAL A 393 7.41 19.29 -5.08
N GLY A 394 8.00 20.48 -5.15
CA GLY A 394 8.94 21.02 -4.17
C GLY A 394 8.30 21.45 -2.86
N TYR A 395 9.08 21.38 -1.77
CA TYR A 395 8.65 21.74 -0.42
C TYR A 395 8.02 23.15 -0.32
N GLU A 396 8.63 24.14 -0.96
CA GLU A 396 8.15 25.53 -0.91
C GLU A 396 6.84 25.74 -1.69
N SER A 397 6.54 24.86 -2.64
CA SER A 397 5.31 24.93 -3.44
C SER A 397 4.08 24.40 -2.69
N PHE A 398 4.24 23.59 -1.64
CA PHE A 398 3.11 23.04 -0.89
C PHE A 398 2.39 24.03 0.03
N LYS A 399 3.09 25.04 0.55
CA LYS A 399 2.59 25.89 1.64
C LYS A 399 1.50 26.85 1.16
N TRP A 400 0.29 26.72 1.70
CA TRP A 400 -0.81 27.65 1.46
C TRP A 400 -1.87 27.59 2.56
N GLY A 401 -2.55 28.71 2.82
CA GLY A 401 -3.58 28.81 3.85
C GLY A 401 -3.06 29.02 5.27
N SER A 402 -3.95 28.81 6.22
CA SER A 402 -3.75 29.14 7.65
C SER A 402 -2.94 28.09 8.42
N ASN A 403 -2.82 26.88 7.90
CA ASN A 403 -2.13 25.77 8.53
C ASN A 403 -1.41 24.92 7.48
N PHE A 404 -0.17 24.52 7.75
CA PHE A 404 0.62 23.67 6.88
C PHE A 404 1.14 22.45 7.63
N ILE A 405 0.86 21.25 7.11
CA ILE A 405 1.29 19.99 7.70
C ILE A 405 2.31 19.32 6.77
N TYR A 406 3.53 19.14 7.26
CA TYR A 406 4.56 18.46 6.49
C TYR A 406 4.75 17.00 6.90
N LEU A 407 4.46 16.08 5.98
CA LEU A 407 4.51 14.64 6.17
C LEU A 407 5.94 14.11 5.93
N LYS A 408 6.69 13.98 7.03
CA LYS A 408 8.06 13.47 7.02
C LYS A 408 8.14 12.17 7.82
N PRO A 409 8.04 10.99 7.17
CA PRO A 409 8.06 9.72 7.89
C PRO A 409 9.44 9.48 8.52
N GLN A 410 9.49 8.74 9.61
CA GLN A 410 10.76 8.40 10.28
C GLN A 410 11.61 7.45 9.43
N GLY A 411 10.96 6.60 8.63
CA GLY A 411 11.62 5.68 7.71
C GLY A 411 12.53 6.33 6.66
N ARG A 412 13.37 5.50 6.02
CA ARG A 412 14.37 5.92 5.02
C ARG A 412 13.82 6.19 3.61
N ARG A 413 12.60 5.72 3.32
CA ARG A 413 11.96 5.78 1.99
C ARG A 413 11.36 7.16 1.69
N GLY A 414 10.66 7.74 2.66
CA GLY A 414 9.79 8.90 2.42
C GLY A 414 8.39 8.50 1.95
N ILE A 415 7.59 9.53 1.62
CA ILE A 415 6.25 9.48 1.05
C ILE A 415 6.30 10.23 -0.27
N SER A 416 6.12 9.51 -1.37
CA SER A 416 6.03 10.10 -2.71
C SER A 416 4.68 10.74 -2.99
N HIS A 417 4.61 11.52 -4.07
CA HIS A 417 3.37 12.14 -4.57
C HIS A 417 2.23 11.11 -4.76
N GLY A 418 2.54 9.89 -5.21
CA GLY A 418 1.54 8.84 -5.36
C GLY A 418 1.23 8.09 -4.06
N ASP A 419 2.12 8.11 -3.08
CA ASP A 419 1.91 7.41 -1.80
C ASP A 419 0.89 8.13 -0.91
N VAL A 420 0.86 9.46 -0.94
CA VAL A 420 -0.04 10.27 -0.11
C VAL A 420 -1.52 10.12 -0.47
N ILE A 421 -1.81 9.52 -1.63
CA ILE A 421 -3.16 9.15 -2.08
C ILE A 421 -3.38 7.64 -2.12
N ASP A 422 -2.43 6.87 -1.57
CA ASP A 422 -2.48 5.41 -1.54
C ASP A 422 -2.56 4.75 -2.94
N LEU A 423 -2.00 5.39 -3.97
CA LEU A 423 -2.13 4.99 -5.37
C LEU A 423 -1.71 3.54 -5.60
N ASN A 424 -0.62 3.13 -4.96
CA ASN A 424 -0.06 1.79 -5.08
C ASN A 424 -0.57 0.79 -4.04
N ARG A 425 -1.44 1.23 -3.12
CA ARG A 425 -1.94 0.45 -1.98
C ARG A 425 -0.81 -0.20 -1.18
N GLU A 426 0.32 0.48 -1.07
CA GLU A 426 1.53 0.03 -0.39
C GLU A 426 1.47 0.40 1.09
N ASN A 427 1.93 -0.49 1.97
CA ASN A 427 2.09 -0.19 3.38
C ASN A 427 3.48 0.41 3.60
N ILE A 428 3.52 1.65 4.05
CA ILE A 428 4.75 2.40 4.27
C ILE A 428 5.12 2.29 5.74
N ASP A 429 6.37 1.91 5.99
CA ASP A 429 6.88 1.83 7.36
C ASP A 429 6.82 3.22 8.03
N THR A 430 6.35 3.27 9.28
CA THR A 430 6.18 4.50 10.08
C THR A 430 5.17 5.53 9.56
N PHE A 431 4.42 5.23 8.49
CA PHE A 431 3.37 6.14 7.98
C PHE A 431 2.16 5.36 7.46
N ASP A 432 0.99 5.65 8.05
CA ASP A 432 -0.27 5.13 7.58
C ASP A 432 -1.09 6.23 6.91
N VAL A 433 -1.14 6.19 5.58
CA VAL A 433 -1.93 7.12 4.78
C VAL A 433 -3.41 7.09 5.15
N ARG A 434 -4.00 5.94 5.49
CA ARG A 434 -5.43 5.89 5.86
C ARG A 434 -5.69 6.59 7.18
N GLU A 435 -4.84 6.34 8.17
CA GLU A 435 -4.98 6.97 9.48
C GLU A 435 -4.74 8.47 9.40
N PHE A 436 -3.78 8.92 8.59
CA PHE A 436 -3.56 10.34 8.34
C PHE A 436 -4.83 11.05 7.85
N TYR A 437 -5.55 10.49 6.88
CA TYR A 437 -6.82 11.09 6.42
C TYR A 437 -7.93 10.97 7.48
N VAL A 438 -7.99 9.89 8.24
CA VAL A 438 -8.96 9.76 9.34
C VAL A 438 -8.73 10.84 10.40
N GLU A 439 -7.49 11.06 10.81
CA GLU A 439 -7.12 12.11 11.78
C GLU A 439 -7.43 13.51 11.23
N LEU A 440 -7.11 13.74 9.96
CA LEU A 440 -7.40 14.99 9.26
C LEU A 440 -8.90 15.29 9.22
N VAL A 441 -9.72 14.34 8.80
CA VAL A 441 -11.18 14.50 8.73
C VAL A 441 -11.79 14.58 10.13
N SER A 442 -11.23 13.85 11.10
CA SER A 442 -11.64 13.96 12.49
C SER A 442 -11.35 15.35 13.07
N ASP A 443 -10.26 15.99 12.66
CA ASP A 443 -9.98 17.38 13.02
C ASP A 443 -10.98 18.35 12.41
N LEU A 444 -11.33 18.17 11.13
CA LEU A 444 -12.39 18.97 10.49
C LEU A 444 -13.72 18.84 11.24
N LYS A 445 -14.10 17.62 11.64
CA LYS A 445 -15.30 17.38 12.46
C LYS A 445 -15.22 18.13 13.80
N ARG A 446 -14.09 18.06 14.51
CA ARG A 446 -13.91 18.76 15.80
C ARG A 446 -14.01 20.28 15.67
N ARG A 447 -13.62 20.84 14.52
CA ARG A 447 -13.75 22.28 14.21
C ARG A 447 -15.18 22.68 13.83
N GLY A 448 -16.10 21.72 13.70
CA GLY A 448 -17.51 21.98 13.36
C GLY A 448 -17.77 22.07 11.86
N PHE A 449 -16.83 21.61 11.04
CA PHE A 449 -17.01 21.47 9.59
C PHE A 449 -17.64 20.14 9.21
#